data_AF-A0AAF0BFW2-F1
#
_entry.id   AF-A0AAF0BFW2-F1
#
_cell.length_a   1.000
_cell.length_b   1.000
_cell.length_c   1.000
_cell.angle_alpha   90.00
_cell.angle_beta   90.00
_cell.angle_gamma   90.00
#
_symmetry.space_group_name_H-M   'P 1'
#
loop_
_entity.id
_entity.type
_entity.pdbx_description
1 polymer ?
#
loop_
_entity_poly.entity_id
_entity_poly.type
_entity_poly.pdbx_seq_one_letter_code
_entity_poly.pdbx_strand_id
1 'polypeptide(L)'
;MNNETAPILDILEELKQECKSISKAQAELRTTLAEQPANSTAARTTTQETVQIHLSKETQAKIKEHQLFVLEALSQSSKKLDPKFEALQQLIIEQQKPVEYKNYSLFASVQLAERILLLLVCGLVMVSCWFFVMGANQLQTASDYDLRYRYLRMQGKATTLDFAHLDSIFIMHRNPKAIQQLEQKVINYEQALQRQAELLLQQKRIQQEQGELKKCLEK
;
A
#
# COMPACT_ATOMS: atom_id res chain seq x y z
N MET A 1 -7.28 -20.76 -21.27
CA MET A 1 -8.30 -19.70 -21.40
C MET A 1 -8.00 -18.95 -22.69
N ASN A 2 -8.16 -19.62 -23.85
CA ASN A 2 -7.54 -19.23 -25.13
C ASN A 2 -8.59 -19.04 -26.25
N ASN A 3 -9.85 -18.83 -25.89
CA ASN A 3 -11.00 -18.80 -26.82
C ASN A 3 -11.14 -17.42 -27.51
N GLU A 4 -10.79 -16.35 -26.83
CA GLU A 4 -11.17 -14.99 -27.24
C GLU A 4 -10.33 -14.38 -28.37
N THR A 5 -9.13 -14.90 -28.63
CA THR A 5 -8.24 -14.44 -29.72
C THR A 5 -8.46 -15.17 -31.05
N ALA A 6 -9.16 -16.30 -31.03
CA ALA A 6 -9.46 -17.11 -32.21
C ALA A 6 -10.24 -16.35 -33.30
N PRO A 7 -11.33 -15.60 -33.00
CA PRO A 7 -12.10 -14.91 -34.03
C PRO A 7 -11.35 -13.72 -34.66
N ILE A 8 -10.51 -13.03 -33.88
CA ILE A 8 -9.71 -11.90 -34.38
C ILE A 8 -8.64 -12.40 -35.35
N LEU A 9 -8.00 -13.52 -35.01
CA LEU A 9 -6.98 -14.12 -35.86
C LEU A 9 -7.57 -14.64 -37.18
N ASP A 10 -8.76 -15.24 -37.12
CA ASP A 10 -9.47 -15.76 -38.29
C ASP A 10 -9.84 -14.64 -39.28
N ILE A 11 -10.40 -13.53 -38.78
CA ILE A 11 -10.73 -12.35 -39.61
C ILE A 11 -9.46 -11.72 -40.21
N LEU A 12 -8.36 -11.67 -39.45
CA LEU A 12 -7.09 -11.13 -39.94
C LEU A 12 -6.46 -12.02 -41.02
N GLU A 13 -6.58 -13.34 -40.87
CA GLU A 13 -6.10 -14.32 -41.84
C GLU A 13 -6.94 -14.28 -43.12
N GLU A 14 -8.26 -14.13 -43.01
CA GLU A 14 -9.17 -13.93 -44.14
C GLU A 14 -8.84 -12.63 -44.92
N LEU A 15 -8.62 -11.51 -44.21
CA LEU A 15 -8.22 -10.24 -44.82
C LEU A 15 -6.87 -10.33 -45.55
N LYS A 16 -5.90 -11.02 -44.94
CA LYS A 16 -4.58 -11.27 -45.55
C LYS A 16 -4.73 -12.10 -46.84
N GLN A 17 -5.59 -13.12 -46.81
CA GLN A 17 -5.87 -13.97 -47.96
C GLN A 17 -6.55 -13.17 -49.10
N GLU A 18 -7.54 -12.35 -48.79
CA GLU A 18 -8.22 -11.50 -49.78
C GLU A 18 -7.24 -10.46 -50.38
N CYS A 19 -6.44 -9.76 -49.56
CA CYS A 19 -5.42 -8.84 -50.06
C CYS A 19 -4.38 -9.51 -50.98
N LYS A 20 -3.98 -10.75 -50.66
CA LYS A 20 -3.08 -11.54 -51.51
C LYS A 20 -3.72 -11.90 -52.85
N SER A 21 -5.01 -12.25 -52.85
CA SER A 21 -5.76 -12.55 -54.08
C SER A 21 -5.91 -11.32 -54.98
N ILE A 22 -6.18 -10.15 -54.38
CA ILE A 22 -6.28 -8.86 -55.08
C ILE A 22 -4.93 -8.48 -55.69
N SER A 23 -3.84 -8.61 -54.92
CA SER A 23 -2.49 -8.34 -55.43
C SER A 23 -2.11 -9.25 -56.60
N LYS A 24 -2.55 -10.52 -56.58
CA LYS A 24 -2.31 -11.48 -57.66
C LYS A 24 -3.11 -11.12 -58.91
N ALA A 25 -4.39 -10.80 -58.78
CA ALA A 25 -5.22 -10.35 -59.89
C ALA A 25 -4.68 -9.05 -60.51
N GLN A 26 -4.16 -8.13 -59.69
CA GLN A 26 -3.51 -6.91 -60.18
C GLN A 26 -2.21 -7.20 -60.93
N ALA A 27 -1.44 -8.21 -60.52
CA ALA A 27 -0.24 -8.65 -61.23
C ALA A 27 -0.60 -9.31 -62.59
N GLU A 28 -1.65 -10.14 -62.63
CA GLU A 28 -2.15 -10.79 -63.86
C GLU A 28 -2.71 -9.77 -64.86
N LEU A 29 -3.40 -8.72 -64.39
CA LEU A 29 -3.83 -7.60 -65.23
C LEU A 29 -2.63 -6.81 -65.79
N ARG A 30 -1.53 -6.70 -65.04
CA ARG A 30 -0.30 -6.05 -65.52
C ARG A 30 0.45 -6.91 -66.55
N THR A 31 0.45 -8.23 -66.41
CA THR A 31 1.10 -9.13 -67.38
C THR A 31 0.30 -9.26 -68.68
N THR A 32 -1.03 -9.37 -68.61
CA THR A 32 -1.90 -9.40 -69.80
C THR A 32 -1.84 -8.10 -70.61
N LEU A 33 -1.64 -6.97 -69.94
CA LEU A 33 -1.43 -5.68 -70.58
C LEU A 33 -0.05 -5.56 -71.27
N ALA A 34 0.98 -6.24 -70.75
CA ALA A 34 2.30 -6.28 -71.36
C ALA A 34 2.37 -7.17 -72.63
N GLU A 35 1.36 -8.02 -72.86
CA GLU A 35 1.27 -8.95 -73.99
C GLU A 35 0.44 -8.43 -75.18
N GLN A 36 -0.13 -7.21 -75.10
CA GLN A 36 -0.87 -6.58 -76.20
C GLN A 36 0.13 -5.98 -77.24
N PRO A 37 -0.06 -6.20 -78.56
CA PRO A 37 1.06 -6.51 -79.45
C PRO A 37 1.85 -5.29 -79.94
N ALA A 38 3.18 -5.43 -79.89
CA ALA A 38 4.10 -4.74 -80.78
C ALA A 38 3.96 -5.34 -82.19
N ASN A 39 3.43 -4.59 -83.15
CA ASN A 39 3.55 -4.95 -84.56
C ASN A 39 3.54 -3.73 -85.48
N SER A 40 4.71 -3.29 -85.93
CA SER A 40 5.16 -3.44 -87.32
C SER A 40 6.52 -2.76 -87.54
N THR A 41 7.48 -3.58 -87.94
CA THR A 41 8.82 -3.24 -88.45
C THR A 41 8.75 -2.47 -89.78
N ALA A 42 9.55 -1.41 -89.95
CA ALA A 42 10.44 -1.14 -91.10
C ALA A 42 10.60 0.36 -91.46
N ALA A 43 11.88 0.72 -91.68
CA ALA A 43 12.46 1.79 -92.51
C ALA A 43 11.96 3.26 -92.38
N ARG A 44 12.92 4.13 -92.01
CA ARG A 44 12.80 5.60 -92.01
C ARG A 44 12.76 6.16 -93.43
N THR A 45 11.85 7.09 -93.69
CA THR A 45 12.15 8.41 -94.32
C THR A 45 11.02 9.41 -94.11
N THR A 46 11.38 10.58 -93.56
CA THR A 46 10.74 11.91 -93.62
C THR A 46 9.26 12.00 -94.01
N THR A 47 8.35 11.66 -93.09
CA THR A 47 7.01 12.25 -92.84
C THR A 47 6.53 11.65 -91.51
N GLN A 48 7.17 12.02 -90.39
CA GLN A 48 7.07 11.24 -89.13
C GLN A 48 6.53 12.00 -87.92
N GLU A 49 6.27 13.31 -88.03
CA GLU A 49 5.82 14.11 -86.86
C GLU A 49 4.30 14.05 -86.67
N THR A 50 3.49 14.09 -87.74
CA THR A 50 2.02 14.11 -87.60
C THR A 50 1.40 12.76 -87.24
N VAL A 51 1.99 11.63 -87.66
CA VAL A 51 1.50 10.29 -87.33
C VAL A 51 1.97 9.83 -85.94
N GLN A 52 3.18 10.20 -85.50
CA GLN A 52 3.66 9.89 -84.15
C GLN A 52 2.85 10.60 -83.06
N ILE A 53 2.45 11.86 -83.28
CA ILE A 53 1.69 12.61 -82.28
C ILE A 53 0.28 12.02 -82.11
N HIS A 54 -0.35 11.52 -83.19
CA HIS A 54 -1.66 10.89 -83.11
C HIS A 54 -1.61 9.52 -82.42
N LEU A 55 -0.60 8.69 -82.76
CA LEU A 55 -0.37 7.40 -82.11
C LEU A 55 0.02 7.56 -80.63
N SER A 56 0.76 8.62 -80.29
CA SER A 56 1.15 8.97 -78.91
C SER A 56 -0.04 9.46 -78.08
N LYS A 57 -0.96 10.24 -78.65
CA LYS A 57 -2.18 10.68 -77.95
C LYS A 57 -3.18 9.54 -77.74
N GLU A 58 -3.35 8.65 -78.71
CA GLU A 58 -4.25 7.50 -78.59
C GLU A 58 -3.75 6.46 -77.57
N THR A 59 -2.43 6.19 -77.55
CA THR A 59 -1.82 5.33 -76.54
C THR A 59 -1.88 5.95 -75.14
N GLN A 60 -1.68 7.27 -75.02
CA GLN A 60 -1.84 7.98 -73.74
C GLN A 60 -3.29 7.97 -73.24
N ALA A 61 -4.28 8.08 -74.13
CA ALA A 61 -5.70 7.99 -73.76
C ALA A 61 -6.05 6.58 -73.23
N LYS A 62 -5.59 5.53 -73.91
CA LYS A 62 -5.77 4.13 -73.45
C LYS A 62 -5.06 3.86 -72.12
N ILE A 63 -3.86 4.41 -71.91
CA ILE A 63 -3.15 4.31 -70.63
C ILE A 63 -3.94 5.01 -69.51
N LYS A 64 -4.51 6.20 -69.79
CA LYS A 64 -5.33 6.93 -68.81
C LYS A 64 -6.61 6.20 -68.46
N GLU A 65 -7.30 5.61 -69.43
CA GLU A 65 -8.49 4.80 -69.17
C GLU A 65 -8.17 3.56 -68.34
N HIS A 66 -7.05 2.89 -68.60
CA HIS A 66 -6.61 1.77 -67.78
C HIS A 66 -6.20 2.19 -66.37
N GLN A 67 -5.57 3.34 -66.19
CA GLN A 67 -5.32 3.87 -64.84
C GLN A 67 -6.62 4.19 -64.10
N LEU A 68 -7.62 4.72 -64.81
CA LEU A 68 -8.94 4.97 -64.25
C LEU A 68 -9.62 3.66 -63.81
N PHE A 69 -9.54 2.61 -64.63
CA PHE A 69 -10.10 1.29 -64.31
C PHE A 69 -9.40 0.62 -63.12
N VAL A 70 -8.07 0.70 -63.03
CA VAL A 70 -7.32 0.18 -61.88
C VAL A 70 -7.67 0.97 -60.62
N LEU A 71 -7.85 2.28 -60.72
CA LEU A 71 -8.25 3.12 -59.59
C LEU A 71 -9.69 2.80 -59.13
N GLU A 72 -10.60 2.56 -60.07
CA GLU A 72 -11.98 2.13 -59.79
C GLU A 72 -12.00 0.77 -59.10
N ALA A 73 -11.23 -0.21 -59.59
CA ALA A 73 -11.12 -1.54 -59.00
C ALA A 73 -10.51 -1.49 -57.59
N LEU A 74 -9.50 -0.64 -57.37
CA LEU A 74 -8.92 -0.41 -56.05
C LEU A 74 -9.90 0.29 -55.10
N SER A 75 -10.68 1.26 -55.61
CA SER A 75 -11.74 1.92 -54.83
C SER A 75 -12.82 0.94 -54.40
N GLN A 76 -13.26 0.06 -55.30
CA GLN A 76 -14.26 -0.96 -55.00
C GLN A 76 -13.75 -1.98 -53.98
N SER A 77 -12.46 -2.35 -54.05
CA SER A 77 -11.83 -3.21 -53.06
C SER A 77 -11.71 -2.55 -51.68
N SER A 78 -11.26 -1.29 -51.63
CA SER A 78 -11.20 -0.48 -50.40
C SER A 78 -12.56 -0.41 -49.71
N LYS A 79 -13.64 -0.12 -50.45
CA LYS A 79 -15.01 -0.10 -49.91
C LYS A 79 -15.45 -1.44 -49.30
N LYS A 80 -14.93 -2.57 -49.77
CA LYS A 80 -15.21 -3.91 -49.22
C LYS A 80 -14.44 -4.19 -47.93
N LEU A 81 -13.26 -3.58 -47.79
CA LEU A 81 -12.35 -3.78 -46.66
C LEU A 81 -12.69 -2.88 -45.47
N ASP A 82 -13.17 -1.66 -45.72
CA ASP A 82 -13.56 -0.69 -44.69
C ASP A 82 -14.44 -1.25 -43.55
N PRO A 83 -15.56 -1.96 -43.81
CA PRO A 83 -16.42 -2.48 -42.73
C PRO A 83 -15.76 -3.60 -41.92
N LYS A 84 -14.84 -4.38 -42.51
CA LYS A 84 -14.09 -5.42 -41.78
C LYS A 84 -13.04 -4.79 -40.86
N PHE A 85 -12.40 -3.70 -41.28
CA PHE A 85 -11.50 -2.92 -40.43
C PHE A 85 -12.25 -2.27 -39.26
N GLU A 86 -13.45 -1.76 -39.49
CA GLU A 86 -14.30 -1.20 -38.43
C GLU A 86 -14.72 -2.28 -37.40
N ALA A 87 -15.12 -3.46 -37.86
CA ALA A 87 -15.43 -4.61 -37.00
C ALA A 87 -14.22 -5.08 -36.17
N LEU A 88 -13.02 -5.11 -36.78
CA LEU A 88 -11.78 -5.41 -36.06
C LEU A 88 -11.44 -4.33 -35.02
N GLN A 89 -11.63 -3.06 -35.37
CA GLN A 89 -11.39 -1.94 -34.46
C GLN A 89 -12.35 -1.99 -33.27
N GLN A 90 -13.62 -2.36 -33.50
CA GLN A 90 -14.62 -2.56 -32.45
C GLN A 90 -14.26 -3.72 -31.51
N LEU A 91 -13.83 -4.86 -32.06
CA LEU A 91 -13.34 -6.01 -31.29
C LEU A 91 -12.09 -5.67 -30.46
N ILE A 92 -11.17 -4.88 -31.00
CA ILE A 92 -9.97 -4.42 -30.29
C ILE A 92 -10.35 -3.48 -29.13
N ILE A 93 -11.27 -2.54 -29.34
CA ILE A 93 -11.76 -1.63 -28.28
C ILE A 93 -12.44 -2.41 -27.16
N GLU A 94 -13.21 -3.44 -27.50
CA GLU A 94 -13.88 -4.32 -26.53
C GLU A 94 -12.88 -5.18 -25.75
N GLN A 95 -11.86 -5.72 -26.43
CA GLN A 95 -10.77 -6.51 -25.83
C GLN A 95 -9.72 -5.70 -25.07
N GLN A 96 -9.63 -4.38 -25.31
CA GLN A 96 -8.66 -3.51 -24.64
C GLN A 96 -9.23 -2.88 -23.36
N LYS A 97 -10.56 -2.89 -23.17
CA LYS A 97 -11.24 -2.49 -21.93
C LYS A 97 -10.97 -3.35 -20.66
N PRO A 98 -10.58 -4.64 -20.69
CA PRO A 98 -10.50 -5.46 -19.48
C PRO A 98 -9.15 -5.41 -18.74
N VAL A 99 -8.14 -4.62 -19.16
CA VAL A 99 -6.80 -4.65 -18.52
C VAL A 99 -6.67 -3.74 -17.28
N GLU A 100 -7.47 -2.68 -17.15
CA GLU A 100 -7.34 -1.75 -16.01
C GLU A 100 -8.23 -2.08 -14.80
N TYR A 101 -9.31 -2.85 -14.97
CA TYR A 101 -10.29 -3.05 -13.89
C TYR A 101 -9.84 -4.05 -12.81
N LYS A 102 -8.87 -4.92 -13.11
CA LYS A 102 -8.42 -5.99 -12.19
C LYS A 102 -7.37 -5.51 -11.17
N ASN A 103 -6.63 -4.45 -11.50
CA ASN A 103 -5.57 -3.90 -10.65
C ASN A 103 -6.12 -2.92 -9.59
N TYR A 104 -7.21 -2.20 -9.90
CA TYR A 104 -7.85 -1.29 -8.95
C TYR A 104 -8.42 -2.01 -7.73
N SER A 105 -9.01 -3.21 -7.91
CA SER A 105 -9.53 -4.00 -6.79
C SER A 105 -8.45 -4.56 -5.87
N LEU A 106 -7.31 -5.00 -6.43
CA LEU A 106 -6.18 -5.48 -5.64
C LEU A 106 -5.51 -4.33 -4.88
N PHE A 107 -5.27 -3.20 -5.55
CA PHE A 107 -4.73 -2.02 -4.90
C PHE A 107 -5.66 -1.47 -3.81
N ALA A 108 -6.97 -1.41 -4.06
CA ALA A 108 -7.97 -1.00 -3.07
C ALA A 108 -7.99 -1.95 -1.85
N SER A 109 -7.88 -3.26 -2.07
CA SER A 109 -7.82 -4.25 -0.98
C SER A 109 -6.56 -4.12 -0.13
N VAL A 110 -5.40 -3.86 -0.76
CA VAL A 110 -4.12 -3.64 -0.07
C VAL A 110 -4.17 -2.35 0.75
N GLN A 111 -4.71 -1.28 0.18
CA GLN A 111 -4.84 0.01 0.85
C GLN A 111 -5.86 -0.05 2.02
N LEU A 112 -6.90 -0.86 1.90
CA LEU A 112 -7.87 -1.09 2.97
C LEU A 112 -7.28 -1.96 4.09
N ALA A 113 -6.49 -2.99 3.74
CA ALA A 113 -5.76 -3.81 4.70
C ALA A 113 -4.70 -3.00 5.47
N GLU A 114 -4.00 -2.09 4.81
CA GLU A 114 -3.04 -1.17 5.44
C GLU A 114 -3.74 -0.26 6.47
N ARG A 115 -4.88 0.33 6.13
CA ARG A 115 -5.65 1.14 7.08
C ARG A 115 -6.17 0.35 8.28
N ILE A 116 -6.62 -0.89 8.06
CA ILE A 116 -7.03 -1.78 9.15
C ILE A 116 -5.84 -2.12 10.05
N LEU A 117 -4.68 -2.42 9.48
CA LEU A 117 -3.46 -2.71 10.24
C LEU A 117 -3.01 -1.48 11.06
N LEU A 118 -3.03 -0.29 10.47
CA LEU A 118 -2.73 0.96 11.18
C LEU A 118 -3.71 1.23 12.32
N LEU A 119 -5.01 1.02 12.11
CA LEU A 119 -6.01 1.14 13.17
C LEU A 119 -5.81 0.12 14.29
N LEU A 120 -5.44 -1.11 13.95
CA LEU A 120 -5.15 -2.16 14.91
C LEU A 120 -3.93 -1.82 15.77
N VAL A 121 -2.83 -1.40 15.14
CA VAL A 121 -1.60 -0.99 15.84
C VAL A 121 -1.87 0.24 16.71
N CYS A 122 -2.57 1.24 16.18
CA CYS A 122 -2.94 2.43 16.94
C CYS A 122 -3.84 2.07 18.14
N GLY A 123 -4.83 1.19 17.95
CA GLY A 123 -5.70 0.69 19.01
C GLY A 123 -4.93 -0.05 20.11
N LEU A 124 -3.99 -0.92 19.74
CA LEU A 124 -3.12 -1.63 20.68
C LEU A 124 -2.26 -0.67 21.51
N VAL A 125 -1.74 0.40 20.90
CA VAL A 125 -0.98 1.43 21.62
C VAL A 125 -1.87 2.19 22.61
N MET A 126 -3.09 2.54 22.22
CA MET A 126 -4.03 3.22 23.11
C MET A 126 -4.45 2.33 24.30
N VAL A 127 -4.73 1.06 24.05
CA VAL A 127 -5.10 0.08 25.10
C VAL A 127 -3.93 -0.17 26.05
N SER A 128 -2.71 -0.32 25.53
CA SER A 128 -1.52 -0.51 26.37
C SER A 128 -1.20 0.73 27.21
N CYS A 129 -1.33 1.93 26.64
CA CYS A 129 -1.20 3.19 27.37
C CYS A 129 -2.25 3.30 28.49
N TRP A 130 -3.52 3.02 28.19
CA TRP A 130 -4.60 3.01 29.19
C TRP A 130 -4.32 2.03 30.32
N PHE A 131 -3.92 0.81 29.99
CA PHE A 131 -3.59 -0.23 30.96
C PHE A 131 -2.43 0.21 31.87
N PHE A 132 -1.39 0.82 31.29
CA PHE A 132 -0.25 1.32 32.05
C PHE A 132 -0.62 2.47 32.98
N VAL A 133 -1.41 3.44 32.52
CA VAL A 133 -1.88 4.56 33.34
C VAL A 133 -2.75 4.06 34.50
N MET A 134 -3.69 3.16 34.23
CA MET A 134 -4.55 2.59 35.26
C MET A 134 -3.76 1.74 36.26
N GLY A 135 -2.83 0.91 35.78
CA GLY A 135 -1.95 0.10 36.62
C GLY A 135 -1.02 0.93 37.49
N ALA A 136 -0.42 1.98 36.94
CA ALA A 136 0.41 2.93 37.69
C ALA A 136 -0.41 3.62 38.79
N ASN A 137 -1.65 4.02 38.49
CA ASN A 137 -2.53 4.63 39.48
C ASN A 137 -2.87 3.67 40.63
N GLN A 138 -3.11 2.37 40.35
CA GLN A 138 -3.37 1.36 41.38
C GLN A 138 -2.15 1.09 42.27
N LEU A 139 -0.96 0.96 41.68
CA LEU A 139 0.28 0.76 42.43
C LEU A 139 0.57 1.96 43.34
N GLN A 140 0.35 3.17 42.81
CA GLN A 140 0.57 4.38 43.57
C GLN A 140 -0.45 4.53 44.71
N THR A 141 -1.70 4.15 44.46
CA THR A 141 -2.75 4.09 45.49
C THR A 141 -2.40 3.10 46.61
N ALA A 142 -1.85 1.93 46.28
CA ALA A 142 -1.42 0.95 47.27
C ALA A 142 -0.27 1.47 48.15
N SER A 143 0.73 2.12 47.53
CA SER A 143 1.84 2.77 48.25
C SER A 143 1.33 3.90 49.16
N ASP A 144 0.36 4.68 48.68
CA ASP A 144 -0.22 5.78 49.44
C ASP A 144 -0.96 5.27 50.70
N TYR A 145 -1.66 4.13 50.61
CA TYR A 145 -2.30 3.51 51.78
C TYR A 145 -1.29 2.99 52.81
N ASP A 146 -0.21 2.37 52.36
CA ASP A 146 0.82 1.85 53.26
C ASP A 146 1.53 2.99 54.02
N LEU A 147 1.84 4.10 53.33
CA LEU A 147 2.44 5.28 53.97
C LEU A 147 1.51 5.92 55.00
N ARG A 148 0.20 6.04 54.70
CA ARG A 148 -0.80 6.52 55.67
C ARG A 148 -0.84 5.62 56.91
N TYR A 149 -0.82 4.31 56.73
CA TYR A 149 -0.85 3.36 57.84
C TYR A 149 0.41 3.47 58.72
N ARG A 150 1.60 3.48 58.12
CA ARG A 150 2.86 3.63 58.87
C ARG A 150 2.94 4.96 59.62
N TYR A 151 2.45 6.05 59.01
CA TYR A 151 2.38 7.35 59.67
C TYR A 151 1.42 7.36 60.86
N LEU A 152 0.22 6.80 60.72
CA LEU A 152 -0.74 6.67 61.83
C LEU A 152 -0.18 5.82 62.97
N ARG A 153 0.55 4.74 62.63
CA ARG A 153 1.25 3.91 63.61
C ARG A 153 2.33 4.69 64.35
N MET A 154 3.08 5.55 63.66
CA MET A 154 4.08 6.44 64.26
C MET A 154 3.46 7.43 65.25
N GLN A 155 2.29 8.01 64.93
CA GLN A 155 1.63 8.97 65.83
C GLN A 155 1.10 8.33 67.12
N GLY A 156 0.78 7.04 67.13
CA GLY A 156 0.36 6.29 68.31
C GLY A 156 -1.04 6.60 68.85
N LYS A 157 -1.65 7.73 68.47
CA LYS A 157 -3.06 8.08 68.69
C LYS A 157 -3.63 8.67 67.42
N ALA A 158 -4.61 7.98 66.83
CA ALA A 158 -5.22 8.43 65.59
C ALA A 158 -6.29 9.49 65.91
N THR A 159 -5.95 10.76 65.75
CA THR A 159 -6.90 11.88 65.92
C THR A 159 -7.66 12.13 64.62
N THR A 160 -8.91 12.58 64.72
CA THR A 160 -9.71 12.98 63.54
C THR A 160 -9.03 14.08 62.72
N LEU A 161 -8.25 14.95 63.36
CA LEU A 161 -7.46 16.00 62.70
C LEU A 161 -6.30 15.42 61.86
N ASP A 162 -5.65 14.35 62.34
CA ASP A 162 -4.56 13.69 61.61
C ASP A 162 -5.08 12.98 60.37
N PHE A 163 -6.26 12.34 60.47
CA PHE A 163 -6.96 11.80 59.31
C PHE A 163 -7.33 12.89 58.30
N ALA A 164 -7.91 14.01 58.74
CA ALA A 164 -8.26 15.11 57.85
C ALA A 164 -7.02 15.71 57.16
N HIS A 165 -5.90 15.80 57.86
CA HIS A 165 -4.64 16.27 57.30
C HIS A 165 -4.08 15.31 56.23
N LEU A 166 -4.08 14.01 56.52
CA LEU A 166 -3.69 12.97 55.55
C LEU A 166 -4.62 12.98 54.33
N ASP A 167 -5.93 13.08 54.54
CA ASP A 167 -6.90 13.09 53.44
C ASP A 167 -6.72 14.32 52.54
N SER A 168 -6.40 15.47 53.13
CA SER A 168 -6.05 16.67 52.36
C SER A 168 -4.79 16.47 51.51
N ILE A 169 -3.75 15.79 52.03
CA ILE A 169 -2.47 15.60 51.33
C ILE A 169 -2.57 14.60 50.18
N PHE A 170 -3.37 13.53 50.36
CA PHE A 170 -3.42 12.44 49.38
C PHE A 170 -4.68 12.44 48.49
N ILE A 171 -5.83 12.91 48.97
CA ILE A 171 -7.11 12.90 48.22
C ILE A 171 -7.43 14.28 47.65
N MET A 172 -7.47 15.32 48.49
CA MET A 172 -8.00 16.63 48.08
C MET A 172 -6.99 17.47 47.28
N HIS A 173 -5.72 17.50 47.68
CA HIS A 173 -4.69 18.28 47.01
C HIS A 173 -3.35 17.53 47.03
N ARG A 174 -3.17 16.64 46.05
CA ARG A 174 -2.00 15.76 45.98
C ARG A 174 -0.71 16.57 45.86
N ASN A 175 0.00 16.72 46.98
CA ASN A 175 1.23 17.49 47.05
C ASN A 175 2.43 16.55 47.22
N PRO A 176 3.24 16.33 46.16
CA PRO A 176 4.37 15.39 46.23
C PRO A 176 5.42 15.78 47.27
N LYS A 177 5.60 17.09 47.53
CA LYS A 177 6.53 17.58 48.56
C LYS A 177 6.06 17.20 49.96
N ALA A 178 4.76 17.30 50.23
CA ALA A 178 4.18 16.93 51.53
C ALA A 178 4.25 15.42 51.76
N ILE A 179 4.01 14.62 50.73
CA ILE A 179 4.15 13.15 50.77
C ILE A 179 5.60 12.75 51.09
N GLN A 180 6.59 13.34 50.42
CA GLN A 180 8.01 13.10 50.70
C GLN A 180 8.41 13.49 52.13
N GLN A 181 7.89 14.61 52.64
CA GLN A 181 8.12 15.00 54.04
C GLN A 181 7.53 13.99 55.03
N LEU A 182 6.36 13.41 54.70
CA LEU A 182 5.73 12.38 55.50
C LEU A 182 6.57 11.10 55.52
N GLU A 183 7.02 10.66 54.34
CA GLU A 183 7.88 9.49 54.16
C GLU A 183 9.17 9.63 54.97
N GLN A 184 9.85 10.79 54.88
CA GLN A 184 11.07 11.04 55.64
C GLN A 184 10.83 10.99 57.16
N LYS A 185 9.69 11.51 57.65
CA LYS A 185 9.33 11.44 59.07
C LYS A 185 9.14 10.00 59.53
N VAL A 186 8.44 9.19 58.73
CA VAL A 186 8.22 7.76 59.02
C VAL A 186 9.55 7.00 59.04
N ILE A 187 10.40 7.20 58.03
CA ILE A 187 11.72 6.55 57.95
C ILE A 187 12.59 6.91 59.16
N ASN A 188 12.66 8.20 59.51
CA ASN A 188 13.44 8.66 60.66
C ASN A 188 12.94 8.04 61.97
N TYR A 189 11.62 7.90 62.14
CA TYR A 189 11.01 7.26 63.30
C TYR A 189 11.31 5.76 63.37
N GLU A 190 11.14 5.03 62.26
CA GLU A 190 11.44 3.60 62.18
C GLU A 190 12.92 3.33 62.49
N GLN A 191 13.82 4.16 61.96
CA GLN A 191 15.25 4.07 62.26
C GLN A 191 15.58 4.36 63.73
N ALA A 192 14.91 5.35 64.34
CA ALA A 192 15.08 5.64 65.76
C ALA A 192 14.58 4.47 66.63
N LEU A 193 13.44 3.87 66.26
CA LEU A 193 12.87 2.71 66.94
C LEU A 193 13.81 1.50 66.84
N GLN A 194 14.43 1.27 65.68
CA GLN A 194 15.40 0.21 65.49
C GLN A 194 16.64 0.40 66.37
N ARG A 195 17.23 1.60 66.39
CA ARG A 195 18.36 1.91 67.28
C ARG A 195 18.00 1.71 68.75
N GLN A 196 16.79 2.09 69.15
CA GLN A 196 16.33 1.89 70.51
C GLN A 196 16.21 0.39 70.86
N ALA A 197 15.72 -0.43 69.93
CA ALA A 197 15.65 -1.88 70.12
C ALA A 197 17.05 -2.51 70.22
N GLU A 198 18.01 -2.07 69.40
CA GLU A 198 19.40 -2.51 69.46
C GLU A 198 20.06 -2.17 70.80
N LEU A 199 19.88 -0.93 71.29
CA LEU A 199 20.38 -0.50 72.59
C LEU A 199 19.75 -1.31 73.74
N LEU A 200 18.45 -1.60 73.67
CA LEU A 200 17.76 -2.45 74.64
C LEU A 200 18.31 -3.88 74.67
N LEU A 201 18.61 -4.45 73.50
CA LEU A 201 19.22 -5.77 73.40
C LEU A 201 20.64 -5.79 73.97
N GLN A 202 21.44 -4.77 73.69
CA GLN A 202 22.77 -4.62 74.29
C GLN A 202 22.70 -4.50 75.81
N GLN A 203 21.78 -3.68 76.33
CA GLN A 203 21.57 -3.53 77.77
C GLN A 203 21.20 -4.85 78.44
N LYS A 204 20.30 -5.63 77.83
CA LYS A 204 19.95 -6.97 78.35
C LYS A 204 21.15 -7.92 78.37
N ARG A 205 21.99 -7.91 77.33
CA ARG A 205 23.22 -8.71 77.29
C ARG A 205 24.16 -8.34 78.43
N ILE A 206 24.43 -7.06 78.63
CA ILE A 206 25.30 -6.57 79.71
C ILE A 206 24.73 -6.95 81.08
N GLN A 207 23.41 -6.82 81.29
CA GLN A 207 22.77 -7.23 82.54
C GLN A 207 22.90 -8.73 82.80
N GLN A 208 22.78 -9.56 81.76
CA GLN A 208 22.98 -11.00 81.87
C GLN A 208 24.43 -11.33 82.24
N GLU A 209 25.41 -10.75 81.55
CA GLU A 209 26.83 -10.93 81.85
C GLU A 209 27.17 -10.50 83.28
N GLN A 210 26.66 -9.34 83.73
CA GLN A 210 26.84 -8.90 85.12
C GLN A 210 26.20 -9.85 86.13
N GLY A 211 25.04 -10.43 85.82
CA GLY A 211 24.39 -11.44 86.66
C GLY A 211 25.20 -12.74 86.76
N GLU A 212 25.80 -13.18 85.66
CA GLU A 212 26.68 -14.36 85.62
C GLU A 212 28.00 -14.10 86.38
N LEU A 213 28.62 -12.94 86.18
CA LEU A 213 29.83 -12.51 86.90
C LEU A 213 29.61 -12.47 88.42
N LYS A 214 28.48 -11.91 88.89
CA LYS A 214 28.16 -11.91 90.33
C LYS A 214 28.02 -13.32 90.92
N LYS A 215 27.37 -14.24 90.20
CA LYS A 215 27.25 -15.65 90.63
C LYS A 215 28.60 -16.37 90.70
N CYS A 216 29.55 -16.03 89.83
CA CYS A 216 30.90 -16.58 89.87
C CYS A 216 31.75 -16.01 91.02
N LEU A 217 31.49 -14.79 91.47
CA LEU A 217 32.21 -14.14 92.58
C LEU A 217 31.69 -14.57 93.97
N GLU A 218 30.47 -15.08 94.08
CA GLU A 218 29.87 -15.58 95.34
C GLU A 218 30.18 -17.07 95.62
N LYS A 219 30.94 -17.74 94.75
CA LYS A 219 31.44 -19.11 94.96
C LYS A 219 32.91 -19.10 95.37
#